data_AF-A0ABF7QWZ4-F1
#
_entry.id   AF-A0ABF7QWZ4-F1
#
_cell.length_a   1.000
_cell.length_b   1.000
_cell.length_c   1.000
_cell.angle_alpha   90.00
_cell.angle_beta   90.00
_cell.angle_gamma   90.00
#
_symmetry.space_group_name_H-M   'P 1'
#
loop_
_entity.id
_entity.type
_entity.pdbx_description
1 polymer ?
#
loop_
_entity_poly.entity_id
_entity_poly.type
_entity_poly.pdbx_seq_one_letter_code
_entity_poly.pdbx_strand_id
1 'polypeptide(L)' 'MRKLFRLLLTIALAVVVFTGFRWYRYVSNTDSPYDEIGITLNNAMPGPINSWGCAKLKTTFAGSLPPLGCAAADATQWK' A
#
# COMPACT_ATOMS: atom_id res chain seq x y z
N MET A 1 -9.58 7.33 -33.30
CA MET A 1 -8.76 6.22 -32.78
C MET A 1 -7.50 6.69 -32.04
N ARG A 2 -6.50 7.32 -32.69
CA ARG A 2 -5.23 7.69 -32.01
C ARG A 2 -5.38 8.63 -30.80
N LYS A 3 -6.26 9.63 -30.86
CA LYS A 3 -6.52 10.56 -29.75
C LYS A 3 -7.15 9.87 -28.54
N LEU A 4 -8.10 8.96 -28.78
CA LEU A 4 -8.76 8.17 -27.72
C LEU A 4 -7.78 7.22 -27.04
N PHE A 5 -6.96 6.51 -27.81
CA PHE A 5 -5.92 5.63 -27.24
C PHE A 5 -4.93 6.41 -26.37
N ARG A 6 -4.45 7.57 -26.84
CA ARG A 6 -3.58 8.45 -26.07
C ARG A 6 -4.24 8.93 -24.77
N LEU A 7 -5.52 9.29 -24.83
CA LEU A 7 -6.28 9.71 -23.65
C LEU A 7 -6.38 8.57 -22.63
N LEU A 8 -6.80 7.38 -23.06
CA LEU A 8 -6.91 6.21 -22.17
C LEU A 8 -5.57 5.84 -21.53
N LEU A 9 -4.48 5.88 -22.29
CA LEU A 9 -3.15 5.61 -21.78
C LEU A 9 -2.70 6.67 -20.76
N THR A 10 -3.02 7.94 -20.99
CA THR A 10 -2.75 9.03 -20.06
C THR A 10 -3.53 8.85 -18.75
N ILE A 11 -4.80 8.48 -18.84
CA ILE A 11 -5.65 8.20 -17.66
C ILE A 11 -5.10 7.00 -16.89
N ALA A 12 -4.77 5.90 -17.58
CA ALA A 12 -4.19 4.72 -16.95
C ALA A 12 -2.88 5.05 -16.22
N LEU A 13 -2.01 5.83 -16.85
CA LEU A 13 -0.76 6.29 -16.24
C LEU A 13 -1.02 7.17 -15.01
N ALA A 14 -1.96 8.11 -15.10
CA ALA A 14 -2.33 8.96 -13.97
C ALA A 14 -2.83 8.14 -12.78
N VAL A 15 -3.66 7.12 -13.02
CA VAL A 15 -4.15 6.20 -11.97
C VAL A 15 -2.99 5.45 -11.33
N VAL A 16 -2.09 4.86 -12.11
CA VAL A 16 -0.93 4.12 -11.59
C VAL A 16 -0.02 5.02 -10.76
N VAL A 17 0.26 6.23 -11.23
CA VAL A 17 1.11 7.19 -10.50
C VAL A 17 0.43 7.60 -9.19
N PHE A 18 -0.87 7.91 -9.22
CA PHE A 18 -1.60 8.38 -8.05
C PHE A 18 -1.73 7.28 -6.97
N THR A 19 -2.12 6.07 -7.36
CA THR A 19 -2.25 4.95 -6.42
C THR A 19 -0.90 4.49 -5.89
N GLY A 20 0.11 4.42 -6.75
CA GLY A 20 1.48 4.10 -6.36
C GLY A 20 2.06 5.12 -5.38
N PHE A 21 1.85 6.42 -5.63
CA PHE A 21 2.26 7.47 -4.72
C PHE A 21 1.52 7.40 -3.37
N ARG A 22 0.20 7.17 -3.40
CA ARG A 22 -0.61 7.04 -2.18
C ARG A 22 -0.19 5.84 -1.32
N TRP A 23 0.08 4.70 -1.95
CA TRP A 23 0.64 3.52 -1.30
C TRP A 23 2.02 3.81 -0.72
N TYR A 24 2.91 4.42 -1.51
CA TYR A 24 4.28 4.72 -1.08
C TYR A 24 4.28 5.65 0.14
N ARG A 25 3.46 6.71 0.13
CA ARG A 25 3.32 7.61 1.29
C ARG A 25 2.82 6.87 2.53
N TYR A 26 1.86 5.96 2.39
CA TYR A 26 1.38 5.16 3.50
C TYR A 26 2.50 4.31 4.12
N VAL A 27 3.25 3.56 3.33
CA VAL A 27 4.27 2.64 3.89
C VAL A 27 5.53 3.35 4.39
N SER A 28 5.79 4.58 3.97
CA SER A 28 7.05 5.30 4.28
C SER A 28 6.90 6.52 5.19
N ASN A 29 5.75 7.19 5.17
CA ASN A 29 5.55 8.52 5.75
C ASN A 29 4.14 8.69 6.35
N THR A 30 3.54 7.60 6.85
CA THR A 30 2.26 7.68 7.58
C THR A 30 2.51 7.94 9.06
N ASP A 31 1.61 8.68 9.70
CA ASP A 31 1.60 8.89 11.15
C ASP A 31 0.83 7.78 11.88
N SER A 32 0.10 6.93 11.14
CA SER A 32 -0.70 5.83 11.70
C SER A 32 -0.65 4.58 10.80
N PRO A 33 -0.54 3.37 11.38
CA PRO A 33 -0.67 2.13 10.64
C PRO A 33 -2.13 1.82 10.26
N TYR A 34 -3.09 2.60 10.77
CA TYR A 34 -4.54 2.38 10.63
C TYR A 34 -5.19 3.29 9.58
N ASP A 35 -4.47 3.59 8.50
CA ASP A 35 -5.01 4.32 7.34
C ASP A 35 -5.69 3.35 6.37
N GLU A 36 -7.02 3.30 6.40
CA GLU A 36 -7.84 2.35 5.63
C GLU A 36 -7.52 2.28 4.13
N ILE A 37 -7.25 3.42 3.50
CA ILE A 37 -6.90 3.47 2.07
C ILE A 37 -5.50 2.89 1.87
N GLY A 38 -4.55 3.26 2.74
CA GLY A 38 -3.19 2.74 2.73
C GLY A 38 -3.15 1.22 2.94
N ILE A 39 -3.91 0.73 3.91
CA ILE A 39 -4.09 -0.70 4.21
C ILE A 39 -4.62 -1.42 2.98
N THR A 40 -5.73 -0.93 2.42
CA THR A 40 -6.35 -1.53 1.23
C THR A 40 -5.36 -1.63 0.08
N LEU A 41 -4.63 -0.54 -0.19
CA LEU A 41 -3.63 -0.51 -1.25
C LEU A 41 -2.48 -1.49 -0.98
N ASN A 42 -1.95 -1.52 0.24
CA ASN A 42 -0.83 -2.41 0.58
C ASN A 42 -1.26 -3.88 0.57
N ASN A 43 -2.45 -4.20 1.08
CA ASN A 43 -2.99 -5.56 1.10
C ASN A 43 -3.26 -6.10 -0.31
N ALA A 44 -3.60 -5.23 -1.26
CA ALA A 44 -3.79 -5.60 -2.67
C ALA A 44 -2.47 -5.77 -3.45
N MET A 45 -1.31 -5.40 -2.88
CA MET A 45 -0.03 -5.51 -3.58
C MET A 45 0.42 -6.97 -3.75
N PRO A 46 1.16 -7.30 -4.83
CA PRO A 46 1.81 -8.60 -4.98
C PRO A 46 2.69 -8.93 -3.77
N GLY A 47 2.78 -10.23 -3.44
CA GLY A 47 3.42 -10.72 -2.21
C GLY A 47 4.72 -10.01 -1.81
N PRO A 48 5.74 -9.92 -2.69
CA PRO A 48 6.99 -9.23 -2.35
C PRO A 48 6.82 -7.74 -2.00
N ILE A 49 5.93 -7.03 -2.70
CA ILE A 49 5.68 -5.60 -2.50
C ILE A 49 4.88 -5.38 -1.21
N ASN A 50 3.86 -6.21 -0.98
CA ASN A 50 3.10 -6.20 0.28
C ASN A 50 4.02 -6.45 1.49
N SER A 51 4.87 -7.48 1.42
CA SER A 51 5.82 -7.81 2.49
C SER A 51 6.81 -6.69 2.75
N TRP A 52 7.33 -6.03 1.71
CA TRP A 52 8.19 -4.86 1.86
C TRP A 52 7.46 -3.70 2.55
N GLY A 53 6.22 -3.41 2.15
CA GLY A 53 5.39 -2.39 2.78
C GLY A 53 5.12 -2.68 4.26
N CYS A 54 4.79 -3.93 4.59
CA CYS A 54 4.60 -4.36 5.97
C CYS A 54 5.89 -4.24 6.80
N ALA A 55 7.05 -4.61 6.24
CA ALA A 55 8.33 -4.46 6.91
C ALA A 55 8.64 -2.98 7.19
N LYS A 56 8.34 -2.07 6.25
CA LYS A 56 8.50 -0.62 6.44
C LYS A 56 7.58 -0.06 7.52
N LEU A 57 6.32 -0.45 7.56
CA LEU A 57 5.40 -0.03 8.63
C LEU A 57 5.87 -0.55 10.00
N LYS A 58 6.34 -1.80 10.05
CA LYS A 58 6.84 -2.43 11.29
C LYS A 58 8.02 -1.68 11.88
N THR A 59 8.87 -1.01 11.09
CA THR A 59 10.01 -0.24 11.64
C THR A 59 9.56 0.89 12.56
N THR A 60 8.37 1.46 12.30
CA THR A 60 7.83 2.58 13.07
C THR A 60 6.77 2.13 14.07
N PHE A 61 5.99 1.09 13.74
CA PHE A 61 4.79 0.68 14.48
C PHE A 61 4.90 -0.72 15.11
N ALA A 62 6.10 -1.22 15.39
CA ALA A 62 6.30 -2.55 15.97
C ALA A 62 5.52 -2.79 17.27
N GLY A 63 5.23 -1.74 18.05
CA GLY A 63 4.45 -1.81 19.29
C GLY A 63 2.93 -1.75 19.11
N SER A 64 2.45 -1.55 17.89
CA SER A 64 1.02 -1.51 17.56
C SER A 64 0.54 -2.85 17.01
N LEU A 65 -0.77 -3.11 17.06
CA LEU A 65 -1.35 -4.26 16.35
C LEU A 65 -1.14 -4.10 14.83
N PRO A 66 -0.72 -5.16 14.12
CA PRO A 66 -0.48 -5.09 12.69
C PRO A 66 -1.78 -4.81 11.92
N PRO A 67 -1.76 -3.95 10.88
CA PRO A 67 -2.91 -3.76 10.02
C PRO A 67 -3.19 -5.01 9.16
N LEU A 68 -4.40 -5.05 8.57
CA LEU A 68 -4.81 -6.12 7.67
C LEU A 68 -3.77 -6.35 6.56
N GLY A 69 -3.44 -7.61 6.31
CA GLY A 69 -2.42 -8.00 5.33
C GLY A 69 -0.99 -7.95 5.86
N CYS A 70 -0.73 -7.37 7.03
CA CYS A 70 0.58 -7.37 7.69
C CYS A 70 0.64 -8.22 8.97
N ALA A 71 -0.50 -8.76 9.40
CA ALA A 71 -0.57 -9.64 10.55
C ALA A 71 -0.17 -11.08 10.22
N ALA A 72 0.36 -11.79 11.21
CA ALA A 72 0.49 -13.23 11.24
C ALA A 72 -0.89 -13.89 11.42
N ALA A 73 -0.93 -15.22 11.43
CA ALA A 73 -2.17 -16.00 11.48
C ALA A 73 -3.04 -15.71 12.72
N ASP A 74 -2.44 -15.23 13.81
CA ASP A 74 -3.14 -14.92 15.06
C ASP A 74 -3.70 -13.49 15.14
N ALA A 75 -3.49 -12.66 14.11
CA ALA A 75 -3.87 -11.25 14.05
C ALA A 75 -3.28 -10.35 15.17
N THR A 76 -2.40 -10.87 16.02
CA THR A 76 -1.78 -10.10 17.12
C THR A 76 -0.32 -9.79 16.88
N GLN A 77 0.34 -10.60 16.04
CA GLN A 77 1.76 -10.46 15.74
C GLN A 77 1.98 -9.98 14.32
N TRP A 78 2.99 -9.14 14.12
CA TRP A 78 3.46 -8.76 12.79
C TRP A 78 4.11 -9.97 12.10
N LYS A 79 3.74 -10.23 10.86
CA LYS A 79 4.45 -11.22 10.03
C LYS A 79 5.87 -10.77 9.64
#